data_AF-A0A6S7KIE9-F1
#
_entry.id   AF-A0A6S7KIE9-F1
#
_cell.length_a   1.000
_cell.length_b   1.000
_cell.length_c   1.000
_cell.angle_alpha   90.00
_cell.angle_beta   90.00
_cell.angle_gamma   90.00
#
_symmetry.space_group_name_H-M   'P 1'
#
loop_
_entity.id
_entity.type
_entity.pdbx_description
1 polymer ?
#
loop_
_entity_poly.entity_id
_entity_poly.type
_entity_poly.pdbx_seq_one_letter_code
_entity_poly.pdbx_strand_id
1 'polypeptide(L)'
;NLSRWGLSSSSECSFCLGPESLLHVVAGCQCYLDRFTWRHNSILNFLANTLQTVNGSALYADVPGFKSPSIITGDTYRPDLLLSLSNGSLYVVELTVGYETNLENNVNRKKAKYKELVKQLDENFNE
;
A
#
# COMPACT_ATOMS: atom_id res chain seq x y z
N ASN A 1 -3.01 22.64 -8.14
CA ASN A 1 -2.34 23.11 -6.89
C ASN A 1 -1.20 24.06 -7.16
N LEU A 2 -0.40 23.88 -8.21
CA LEU A 2 0.73 24.77 -8.52
C LEU A 2 0.33 26.23 -8.68
N SER A 3 -0.85 26.49 -9.28
CA SER A 3 -1.41 27.84 -9.35
C SER A 3 -1.75 28.45 -7.98
N ARG A 4 -2.27 27.65 -7.03
CA ARG A 4 -2.53 28.12 -5.65
C ARG A 4 -1.24 28.49 -4.92
N TRP A 5 -0.12 27.85 -5.26
CA TRP A 5 1.20 28.12 -4.68
C TRP A 5 1.96 29.20 -5.44
N GLY A 6 1.38 29.82 -6.47
CA GLY A 6 2.05 30.84 -7.29
C GLY A 6 3.16 30.27 -8.19
N LEU A 7 3.24 28.95 -8.35
CA LEU A 7 4.25 28.28 -9.18
C LEU A 7 3.80 28.09 -10.64
N SER A 8 2.52 28.28 -10.93
CA SER A 8 1.94 28.19 -12.27
C SER A 8 0.90 29.29 -12.48
N SER A 9 0.82 29.84 -13.69
CA SER A 9 -0.28 30.74 -14.07
C SER A 9 -1.56 29.98 -14.40
N SER A 10 -1.46 28.70 -14.78
CA SER A 10 -2.61 27.84 -15.10
C SER A 10 -3.04 26.99 -13.90
N SER A 11 -4.35 26.92 -13.67
CA SER A 11 -5.00 26.03 -12.70
C SER A 11 -5.34 24.66 -13.30
N GLU A 12 -4.97 24.40 -14.55
CA GLU A 12 -5.24 23.15 -15.26
C GLU A 12 -4.16 22.11 -15.00
N CYS A 13 -4.54 20.84 -15.09
CA CYS A 13 -3.65 19.71 -14.95
C CYS A 13 -2.75 19.65 -16.18
N SER A 14 -1.44 19.56 -15.98
CA SER A 14 -0.45 19.51 -17.08
C SER A 14 -0.62 18.33 -18.05
N PHE A 15 -1.45 17.33 -17.74
CA PHE A 15 -1.63 16.12 -18.54
C PHE A 15 -3.00 16.02 -19.19
N CYS A 16 -4.08 16.16 -18.41
CA CYS A 16 -5.44 16.00 -18.94
C CYS A 16 -6.15 17.34 -19.19
N LEU A 17 -5.51 18.48 -18.88
CA LEU A 17 -6.02 19.84 -19.03
C LEU A 17 -7.31 20.14 -18.24
N GLY A 18 -7.76 19.21 -17.38
CA GLY A 18 -8.87 19.44 -16.47
C GLY A 18 -8.45 20.27 -15.24
N PRO A 19 -9.39 20.75 -14.42
CA PRO A 19 -9.05 21.52 -13.22
C PRO A 19 -8.13 20.76 -12.26
N GLU A 20 -6.97 21.31 -11.93
CA GLU A 20 -5.96 20.67 -11.10
C GLU A 20 -6.17 20.94 -9.61
N SER A 21 -6.77 19.96 -8.93
CA SER A 21 -6.80 19.86 -7.47
C SER A 21 -5.90 18.74 -6.94
N LEU A 22 -5.64 18.73 -5.63
CA LEU A 22 -4.98 17.59 -4.98
C LEU A 22 -5.76 16.30 -5.24
N LEU A 23 -7.08 16.34 -5.07
CA LEU A 23 -7.97 15.21 -5.33
C LEU A 23 -7.85 14.74 -6.79
N HIS A 24 -7.80 15.67 -7.74
CA HIS A 24 -7.62 15.33 -9.15
C HIS A 24 -6.28 14.60 -9.39
N VAL A 25 -5.15 15.18 -8.98
CA VAL A 25 -3.83 14.56 -9.21
C VAL A 25 -3.68 13.24 -8.45
N VAL A 26 -4.16 13.19 -7.21
CA VAL A 26 -3.92 12.04 -6.33
C VAL A 26 -4.88 10.90 -6.65
N ALA A 27 -6.15 11.17 -6.94
CA ALA A 27 -7.24 10.18 -6.99
C ALA A 27 -8.08 10.18 -8.28
N GLY A 28 -8.15 11.29 -9.03
CA GLY A 28 -9.19 11.49 -10.04
C GLY A 28 -8.75 11.63 -11.51
N CYS A 29 -7.48 11.90 -11.78
CA CYS A 29 -7.00 12.13 -13.14
C CYS A 29 -6.78 10.79 -13.86
N GLN A 30 -7.52 10.57 -14.94
CA GLN A 30 -7.42 9.34 -15.74
C GLN A 30 -6.00 9.12 -16.28
N CYS A 31 -5.31 10.19 -16.69
CA CYS A 31 -3.92 10.14 -17.16
C CYS A 31 -2.90 9.76 -16.06
N TYR A 32 -3.30 9.81 -14.78
CA TYR A 32 -2.48 9.42 -13.64
C TYR A 32 -2.86 8.06 -13.06
N LEU A 33 -3.84 7.36 -13.62
CA LEU A 33 -4.28 6.07 -13.09
C LEU A 33 -3.14 5.04 -13.07
N ASP A 34 -2.33 4.99 -14.14
CA ASP A 34 -1.18 4.08 -14.19
C ASP A 34 -0.09 4.42 -13.17
N ARG A 35 -0.09 5.66 -12.65
CA ARG A 35 0.85 6.09 -11.61
C ARG A 35 0.41 5.69 -10.20
N PHE A 36 -0.79 5.15 -9.99
CA PHE A 36 -1.15 4.57 -8.68
C PHE A 36 -0.25 3.41 -8.34
N THR A 37 -0.11 2.44 -9.26
CA THR A 37 0.76 1.28 -9.08
C THR A 37 2.20 1.69 -8.89
N TRP A 38 2.70 2.67 -9.66
CA TRP A 38 4.06 3.17 -9.48
C TRP A 38 4.27 3.82 -8.10
N ARG A 39 3.38 4.72 -7.66
CA ARG A 39 3.47 5.37 -6.34
C ARG A 39 3.40 4.34 -5.21
N HIS A 40 2.48 3.40 -5.32
CA HIS A 40 2.31 2.30 -4.38
C HIS A 40 3.59 1.47 -4.27
N ASN A 41 4.10 0.98 -5.40
CA ASN A 41 5.29 0.14 -5.44
C ASN A 41 6.55 0.91 -5.04
N SER A 42 6.61 2.22 -5.29
CA SER A 42 7.72 3.05 -4.83
C SER A 42 7.79 3.08 -3.30
N ILE A 43 6.66 3.26 -2.62
CA ILE A 43 6.61 3.25 -1.14
C ILE A 43 6.84 1.85 -0.60
N LEU A 44 6.22 0.83 -1.22
CA LEU A 44 6.38 -0.55 -0.78
C LEU A 44 7.83 -1.03 -0.91
N ASN A 45 8.52 -0.72 -2.02
CA ASN A 45 9.95 -1.01 -2.17
C ASN A 45 10.79 -0.29 -1.12
N PHE A 46 10.50 0.98 -0.83
CA PHE A 46 11.22 1.71 0.21
C PHE A 46 11.07 1.03 1.59
N LEU A 47 9.84 0.67 1.97
CA LEU A 47 9.56 -0.02 3.22
C LEU A 47 10.23 -1.39 3.27
N ALA A 48 10.13 -2.17 2.19
CA ALA A 48 10.69 -3.51 2.12
C ALA A 48 12.22 -3.49 2.25
N ASN A 49 12.91 -2.61 1.52
CA ASN A 49 14.36 -2.45 1.65
C ASN A 49 14.78 -1.99 3.06
N THR A 50 14.01 -1.09 3.67
CA THR A 50 14.29 -0.59 5.03
C THR A 50 14.14 -1.71 6.06
N LEU A 51 13.04 -2.46 6.00
CA LEU A 51 12.69 -3.50 6.96
C LEU A 51 13.48 -4.80 6.77
N GLN A 52 14.04 -5.05 5.59
CA GLN A 52 14.89 -6.21 5.33
C GLN A 52 16.12 -6.25 6.25
N THR A 53 16.55 -5.10 6.76
CA THR A 53 17.71 -4.99 7.66
C THR A 53 17.40 -5.39 9.11
N VAL A 54 16.14 -5.69 9.44
CA VAL A 54 15.72 -6.11 10.78
C VAL A 54 16.20 -7.54 11.04
N ASN A 55 17.27 -7.67 11.83
CA ASN A 55 17.84 -8.96 12.22
C ASN A 55 16.80 -9.88 12.88
N GLY A 56 16.82 -11.16 12.50
CA GLY A 56 15.92 -12.17 13.06
C GLY A 56 14.49 -12.12 12.51
N SER A 57 14.28 -11.42 11.39
CA SER A 57 12.98 -11.38 10.70
C SER A 57 13.06 -11.92 9.28
N ALA A 58 11.98 -12.55 8.82
CA ALA A 58 11.77 -12.92 7.43
C ALA A 58 10.73 -11.97 6.82
N LEU A 59 11.15 -11.25 5.78
CA LEU A 59 10.33 -10.27 5.07
C LEU A 59 9.78 -10.84 3.76
N TYR A 60 8.50 -10.59 3.49
CA TYR A 60 7.83 -10.89 2.23
C TYR A 60 7.13 -9.62 1.75
N ALA A 61 7.16 -9.33 0.45
CA ALA A 61 6.55 -8.13 -0.11
C ALA A 61 5.99 -8.39 -1.51
N ASP A 62 4.84 -7.79 -1.83
CA ASP A 62 4.18 -7.91 -3.13
C ASP A 62 4.79 -6.96 -4.18
N VAL A 63 6.12 -7.03 -4.34
CA VAL A 63 6.92 -6.27 -5.29
C VAL A 63 8.07 -7.12 -5.82
N PRO A 64 8.57 -6.85 -7.05
CA PRO A 64 9.71 -7.55 -7.61
C PRO A 64 10.94 -7.48 -6.70
N GLY A 65 11.70 -8.57 -6.62
CA GLY A 65 12.93 -8.66 -5.83
C GLY A 65 12.75 -9.17 -4.40
N PHE A 66 11.50 -9.42 -3.96
CA PHE A 66 11.19 -9.96 -2.63
C PHE A 66 10.43 -11.29 -2.74
N LYS A 67 10.45 -12.07 -1.65
CA LYS A 67 9.62 -13.27 -1.53
C LYS A 67 8.14 -12.85 -1.49
N SER A 68 7.30 -13.57 -2.23
CA SER A 68 5.88 -13.26 -2.30
C SER A 68 5.16 -13.56 -0.98
N PRO A 69 4.28 -12.67 -0.50
CA PRO A 69 3.40 -12.90 0.65
C PRO A 69 2.49 -14.12 0.52
N SER A 70 2.16 -14.55 -0.71
CA SER A 70 1.36 -15.75 -0.97
C SER A 70 2.00 -17.04 -0.47
N ILE A 71 3.30 -17.04 -0.21
CA ILE A 71 3.99 -18.20 0.40
C ILE A 71 3.39 -18.54 1.77
N ILE A 72 2.94 -17.53 2.54
CA ILE A 72 2.33 -17.72 3.86
C ILE A 72 0.80 -17.68 3.77
N THR A 73 0.27 -16.80 2.94
CA THR A 73 -1.15 -16.42 2.96
C THR A 73 -1.99 -17.08 1.86
N GLY A 74 -1.36 -17.88 1.00
CA GLY A 74 -1.97 -18.47 -0.18
C GLY A 74 -2.25 -17.43 -1.28
N ASP A 75 -2.93 -17.85 -2.35
CA ASP A 75 -3.27 -16.96 -3.46
C ASP A 75 -4.53 -16.12 -3.21
N THR A 76 -5.36 -16.52 -2.25
CA THR A 76 -6.61 -15.82 -1.90
C THR A 76 -6.35 -14.44 -1.30
N TYR A 77 -5.28 -14.32 -0.50
CA TYR A 77 -4.88 -13.08 0.13
C TYR A 77 -3.47 -12.71 -0.29
N ARG A 78 -3.30 -11.46 -0.73
CA ARG A 78 -2.00 -10.90 -1.12
C ARG A 78 -1.81 -9.58 -0.41
N PRO A 79 -1.38 -9.61 0.87
CA PRO A 79 -1.04 -8.40 1.58
C PRO A 79 0.22 -7.76 0.98
N ASP A 80 0.36 -6.45 1.12
CA ASP A 80 1.50 -5.73 0.53
C ASP A 80 2.83 -6.15 1.15
N LEU A 81 2.87 -6.37 2.47
CA LEU A 81 4.07 -6.77 3.19
C LEU A 81 3.74 -7.69 4.37
N LEU A 82 4.58 -8.72 4.57
CA LEU A 82 4.57 -9.56 5.76
C LEU A 82 5.93 -9.51 6.45
N LEU A 83 5.91 -9.42 7.77
CA LEU A 83 7.10 -9.53 8.61
C LEU A 83 6.91 -10.66 9.62
N SER A 84 7.65 -11.75 9.43
CA SER A 84 7.70 -12.86 10.39
C SER A 84 8.91 -12.68 11.29
N LEU A 85 8.69 -12.65 12.60
CA LEU A 85 9.74 -12.51 13.60
C LEU A 85 10.11 -13.86 14.21
N SER A 86 11.34 -13.97 14.73
CA SER A 86 11.85 -15.18 15.38
C SER A 86 11.07 -15.62 16.63
N ASN A 87 10.29 -14.73 17.22
CA ASN A 87 9.42 -15.03 18.37
C ASN A 87 8.07 -15.65 17.97
N GLY A 88 7.88 -15.99 16.69
CA GLY A 88 6.63 -16.55 16.15
C GLY A 88 5.58 -15.52 15.78
N SER A 89 5.83 -14.22 15.98
CA SER A 89 4.88 -13.17 15.57
C SER A 89 4.90 -12.95 14.06
N LEU A 90 3.72 -12.83 13.45
CA LEU A 90 3.55 -12.46 12.05
C LEU A 90 2.77 -11.14 11.94
N TYR A 91 3.41 -10.14 11.35
CA TYR A 91 2.78 -8.85 11.07
C TYR A 91 2.32 -8.80 9.62
N VAL A 92 1.04 -8.48 9.43
CA VAL A 92 0.44 -8.21 8.12
C VAL A 92 0.34 -6.70 7.95
N VAL A 93 0.98 -6.17 6.91
CA VAL A 93 1.01 -4.74 6.59
C VAL A 93 0.37 -4.51 5.24
N GLU A 94 -0.65 -3.67 5.21
CA GLU A 94 -1.36 -3.29 3.99
C GLU A 94 -1.27 -1.77 3.83
N LEU A 95 -0.81 -1.33 2.67
CA LEU A 95 -0.79 0.05 2.27
C LEU A 95 -2.17 0.46 1.75
N THR A 96 -2.56 1.69 2.09
CA THR A 96 -3.72 2.31 1.47
C THR A 96 -3.42 3.74 1.13
N VAL A 97 -3.80 4.13 -0.08
CA VAL A 97 -3.72 5.50 -0.57
C VAL A 97 -5.15 5.94 -0.84
N GLY A 98 -5.54 7.05 -0.22
CA GLY A 98 -6.85 7.65 -0.41
C GLY A 98 -6.75 9.15 -0.25
N TYR A 99 -7.70 9.87 -0.83
CA TYR A 99 -7.93 11.26 -0.43
C TYR A 99 -8.40 11.29 1.03
N GLU A 100 -8.03 12.32 1.79
CA GLU A 100 -8.17 12.40 3.24
C GLU A 100 -9.55 11.97 3.74
N THR A 101 -10.61 12.42 3.07
CA THR A 101 -12.01 12.13 3.44
C THR A 101 -12.38 10.65 3.37
N ASN A 102 -11.60 9.82 2.70
CA ASN A 102 -11.88 8.40 2.51
C ASN A 102 -10.85 7.48 3.19
N LEU A 103 -9.91 8.03 3.95
CA LEU A 103 -8.83 7.26 4.57
C LEU A 103 -9.38 6.24 5.58
N GLU A 104 -10.30 6.66 6.44
CA GLU A 104 -10.90 5.79 7.46
C GLU A 104 -11.70 4.63 6.84
N ASN A 105 -12.54 4.92 5.84
CA ASN A 105 -13.30 3.91 5.10
C ASN A 105 -12.37 2.89 4.43
N ASN A 106 -11.26 3.36 3.84
CA ASN A 106 -10.26 2.50 3.23
C ASN A 106 -9.60 1.57 4.26
N VAL A 107 -9.20 2.10 5.42
CA VAL A 107 -8.65 1.31 6.53
C VAL A 107 -9.66 0.26 6.99
N ASN A 108 -10.92 0.64 7.20
CA ASN A 108 -11.97 -0.28 7.65
C ASN A 108 -12.22 -1.41 6.65
N ARG A 109 -12.27 -1.09 5.35
CA ARG A 109 -12.43 -2.08 4.27
C ARG A 109 -11.25 -3.06 4.22
N LYS A 110 -10.01 -2.57 4.31
CA LYS A 110 -8.82 -3.43 4.30
C LYS A 110 -8.74 -4.30 5.57
N LYS A 111 -9.04 -3.75 6.75
CA LYS A 111 -9.14 -4.54 8.00
C LYS A 111 -10.18 -5.65 7.89
N ALA A 112 -11.36 -5.35 7.35
CA ALA A 112 -12.40 -6.35 7.13
C ALA A 112 -11.95 -7.44 6.15
N LYS A 113 -11.24 -7.09 5.07
CA LYS A 113 -10.69 -8.05 4.08
C LYS A 113 -9.78 -9.09 4.73
N TYR A 114 -8.86 -8.67 5.60
CA TYR A 114 -7.85 -9.57 6.20
C TYR A 114 -8.27 -10.18 7.54
N LYS A 115 -9.46 -9.83 8.06
CA LYS A 115 -9.93 -10.33 9.35
C LYS A 115 -9.95 -11.86 9.43
N GLU A 116 -10.46 -12.50 8.38
CA GLU A 116 -10.55 -13.97 8.32
C GLU A 116 -9.17 -14.62 8.20
N LEU A 117 -8.28 -14.05 7.37
CA LEU A 117 -6.90 -14.51 7.25
C LEU A 117 -6.18 -14.50 8.61
N VAL A 118 -6.30 -13.41 9.37
CA VAL A 118 -5.65 -13.30 10.68
C VAL A 118 -6.17 -14.37 11.64
N LYS A 119 -7.48 -14.63 11.63
CA LYS A 119 -8.08 -15.67 12.46
C LYS A 119 -7.55 -17.07 12.10
N GLN A 120 -7.50 -17.41 10.82
CA GLN A 120 -6.98 -18.70 10.34
C GLN A 120 -5.50 -18.90 10.70
N LEU A 121 -4.69 -17.86 10.58
CA LEU A 121 -3.27 -17.94 10.93
C LEU A 121 -3.04 -18.07 12.43
N ASP A 122 -3.85 -17.39 13.25
CA ASP A 122 -3.76 -17.46 14.71
C ASP A 122 -4.15 -18.85 15.24
N GLU A 123 -5.17 -19.49 14.66
CA GLU A 123 -5.56 -20.86 15.00
C GLU A 123 -4.43 -21.86 14.71
N ASN A 124 -3.77 -21.75 13.56
CA ASN A 124 -2.67 -22.64 13.16
C ASN A 124 -1.36 -22.44 13.97
N PHE A 125 -1.19 -21.30 14.64
CA PHE A 125 -0.02 -21.02 15.47
C PHE A 125 -0.16 -21.52 16.92
N ASN A 126 -1.38 -21.86 17.34
CA ASN A 126 -1.69 -22.33 18.70
C ASN A 126 -1.89 -23.86 18.80
N GLU A 127 -1.67 -24.61 17.72
CA GLU A 127 -1.55 -26.08 17.69
C GLU A 127 -0.07 -26.52 17.70
#